data_AF-A0A814K188-F1
#
_entry.id   AF-A0A814K188-F1
#
_cell.length_a   1.000
_cell.length_b   1.000
_cell.length_c   1.000
_cell.angle_alpha   90.00
_cell.angle_beta   90.00
_cell.angle_gamma   90.00
#
_symmetry.space_group_name_H-M   'P 1'
#
loop_
_entity.id
_entity.type
_entity.pdbx_description
1 polymer ?
#
loop_
_entity_poly.entity_id
_entity_poly.type
_entity_poly.pdbx_seq_one_letter_code
_entity_poly.pdbx_strand_id
1 'polypeptide(L)' 'MDGTFLTTPPFFNQVFTIHCLKFDCDLRCVFALLPDRKEATYQLLFQESNVVAVSMGQTWRPQQIMTDFETSLVPAISD' A
#
# COMPACT_ATOMS: atom_id res chain seq x y z
N MET A 1 1.79 3.65 5.77
CA MET A 1 0.95 2.56 5.25
C MET A 1 0.24 1.96 6.43
N ASP A 2 -1.04 1.67 6.29
CA ASP A 2 -1.89 1.20 7.40
C ASP A 2 -2.88 0.15 6.90
N GLY A 3 -3.22 -0.81 7.76
CA GLY A 3 -4.13 -1.92 7.48
C GLY A 3 -5.20 -2.04 8.56
N THR A 4 -6.47 -1.96 8.18
CA THR A 4 -7.59 -2.19 9.11
C THR A 4 -8.18 -3.58 8.89
N PHE A 5 -8.23 -4.38 9.96
CA PHE A 5 -8.59 -5.82 9.92
C PHE A 5 -10.00 -6.13 10.45
N LEU A 6 -10.53 -5.32 11.38
CA LEU A 6 -11.75 -5.65 12.14
C LEU A 6 -13.04 -5.44 11.34
N THR A 7 -13.01 -4.62 10.31
CA THR A 7 -14.17 -4.29 9.47
C THR A 7 -13.75 -4.31 8.02
N THR A 8 -13.70 -5.51 7.45
CA THR A 8 -13.40 -5.74 6.04
C THR A 8 -14.63 -6.34 5.36
N PRO A 9 -14.88 -6.04 4.07
CA PRO A 9 -15.90 -6.73 3.30
C PRO A 9 -15.62 -8.25 3.25
N PRO A 10 -16.65 -9.09 3.07
CA PRO A 10 -16.46 -10.53 2.87
C PRO A 10 -15.43 -10.81 1.78
N PHE A 11 -14.68 -11.91 1.93
CA PHE A 11 -13.59 -12.36 1.03
C PHE A 11 -12.25 -11.61 1.14
N PHE A 12 -12.15 -10.56 1.95
CA PHE A 12 -10.90 -9.82 2.16
C PHE A 12 -10.43 -9.86 3.61
N ASN A 13 -9.12 -9.98 3.81
CA ASN A 13 -8.51 -10.02 5.13
C ASN A 13 -8.26 -8.64 5.72
N GLN A 14 -8.10 -7.62 4.86
CA GLN A 14 -7.81 -6.25 5.29
C GLN A 14 -8.25 -5.21 4.26
N VAL A 15 -8.57 -4.03 4.77
CA VAL A 15 -8.56 -2.77 4.00
C VAL A 15 -7.20 -2.14 4.22
N PHE A 16 -6.43 -1.95 3.16
CA PHE A 16 -5.08 -1.39 3.20
C PHE A 16 -5.06 0.00 2.57
N THR A 17 -4.37 0.94 3.23
CA THR A 17 -4.26 2.32 2.76
C THR A 17 -2.79 2.76 2.63
N ILE A 18 -2.52 3.48 1.54
CA ILE A 18 -1.23 4.16 1.33
C ILE A 18 -1.47 5.66 1.39
N HIS A 19 -0.75 6.29 2.30
CA HIS A 19 -0.80 7.70 2.58
C HIS A 19 0.52 8.33 2.11
N CYS A 20 0.44 9.42 1.37
CA CYS A 20 1.57 10.20 0.92
C CYS A 20 1.62 11.51 1.71
N LEU A 21 2.73 11.78 2.37
CA LEU A 21 2.96 13.09 2.99
C LEU A 21 3.63 14.02 1.97
N LYS A 22 2.95 15.10 1.60
CA LYS A 22 3.51 16.12 0.69
C LYS A 22 3.14 17.52 1.17
N PHE A 23 4.14 18.38 1.36
CA PHE A 23 3.95 19.74 1.90
C PHE A 23 3.14 19.75 3.21
N ASP A 24 3.47 18.84 4.14
CA ASP A 24 2.78 18.64 5.42
C ASP A 24 1.29 18.27 5.31
N CYS A 25 0.84 17.89 4.12
CA CYS A 25 -0.50 17.38 3.87
C CYS A 25 -0.46 15.85 3.75
N ASP A 26 -1.27 15.18 4.57
CA ASP A 26 -1.52 13.74 4.47
C ASP A 26 -2.57 13.46 3.40
N LEU A 27 -2.13 12.89 2.28
CA LEU A 27 -2.95 12.54 1.14
C LEU A 27 -3.15 11.02 1.08
N ARG A 28 -4.41 10.59 1.07
CA ARG A 28 -4.76 9.18 0.87
C ARG A 28 -4.63 8.85 -0.62
N CYS A 29 -3.55 8.17 -0.98
CA CYS A 29 -3.17 7.89 -2.36
C CYS A 29 -3.78 6.59 -2.87
N VAL A 30 -3.85 5.56 -2.03
CA VAL A 30 -4.33 4.22 -2.41
C VAL A 30 -5.25 3.66 -1.34
N PHE A 31 -6.34 3.05 -1.78
CA PHE A 31 -7.20 2.18 -0.98
C PHE A 31 -7.30 0.84 -1.68
N ALA A 32 -6.98 -0.24 -0.96
CA ALA A 32 -6.97 -1.59 -1.51
C ALA A 32 -7.68 -2.56 -0.57
N LEU A 33 -8.44 -3.49 -1.16
CA LEU A 33 -8.99 -4.64 -0.45
C LEU A 33 -8.06 -5.81 -0.72
N LEU A 34 -7.37 -6.29 0.31
CA LEU A 34 -6.38 -7.37 0.14
C LEU A 34 -6.96 -8.70 0.64
N PRO A 35 -6.87 -9.77 -0.18
CA PRO A 35 -7.44 -11.07 0.17
C PRO A 35 -6.65 -11.77 1.28
N ASP A 36 -5.36 -11.48 1.41
CA ASP A 36 -4.49 -11.98 2.45
C ASP A 36 -3.36 -10.99 2.80
N ARG A 37 -2.49 -11.40 3.72
CA ARG A 37 -1.33 -10.64 4.22
C ARG A 37 -0.03 -11.30 3.80
N LYS A 38 0.07 -11.73 2.53
CA LYS A 38 1.31 -12.31 2.00
C LYS A 38 2.14 -11.26 1.30
N GLU A 39 3.46 -11.44 1.33
CA GLU A 39 4.43 -10.61 0.61
C GLU A 39 4.06 -10.43 -0.86
N ALA A 40 3.72 -11.52 -1.55
CA ALA A 40 3.29 -11.51 -2.96
C ALA A 40 2.06 -10.61 -3.21
N THR A 41 1.12 -10.55 -2.25
CA THR A 41 -0.07 -9.71 -2.34
C THR A 41 0.29 -8.23 -2.23
N TYR A 42 1.25 -7.89 -1.37
CA TYR A 42 1.76 -6.52 -1.24
C TYR A 42 2.62 -6.10 -2.44
N GLN A 43 3.50 -6.98 -2.92
CA GLN A 43 4.28 -6.75 -4.14
C GLN A 43 3.36 -6.43 -5.33
N LEU A 44 2.31 -7.24 -5.51
CA LEU A 44 1.31 -6.98 -6.56
C LEU A 44 0.64 -5.62 -6.37
N LEU A 45 0.20 -5.29 -5.14
CA LEU A 45 -0.37 -3.97 -4.84
C LEU A 45 0.57 -2.82 -5.24
N PHE A 46 1.86 -2.91 -4.90
CA PHE A 46 2.84 -1.87 -5.20
C PHE A 46 3.13 -1.78 -6.71
N GLN A 47 3.20 -2.90 -7.40
CA GLN A 47 3.36 -2.96 -8.85
C GLN A 47 2.18 -2.28 -9.56
N GLU A 48 0.95 -2.65 -9.21
CA GLU A 48 -0.27 -2.04 -9.78
C GLU A 48 -0.36 -0.55 -9.46
N SER A 49 0.00 -0.15 -8.23
CA SER A 49 0.06 1.26 -7.83
C SER A 49 1.05 2.06 -8.68
N ASN A 50 2.22 1.49 -8.97
CA ASN A 50 3.23 2.11 -9.83
C ASN A 50 2.74 2.20 -11.29
N VAL A 51 2.11 1.14 -11.82
CA VAL A 51 1.51 1.16 -13.18
C VAL A 51 0.50 2.30 -13.30
N VAL A 52 -0.41 2.42 -12.33
CA VAL A 52 -1.40 3.50 -12.28
C VAL A 52 -0.70 4.87 -12.19
N ALA A 53 0.28 5.04 -11.31
CA ALA A 53 1.03 6.29 -11.18
C ALA A 53 1.72 6.71 -12.50
N VAL A 54 2.41 5.78 -13.16
CA VAL A 54 3.09 6.01 -14.44
C VAL A 54 2.08 6.38 -15.53
N SER A 55 0.92 5.73 -15.57
CA SER A 55 -0.14 6.07 -16.54
C SER A 55 -0.67 7.50 -16.37
N MET A 56 -0.57 8.07 -15.17
CA MET A 56 -0.91 9.46 -14.85
C MET A 56 0.27 10.44 -15.04
N GLY A 57 1.38 9.98 -15.63
CA GLY A 57 2.59 10.78 -15.82
C GLY A 57 3.34 11.10 -14.52
N GLN A 58 3.08 10.33 -13.45
CA GLN A 58 3.75 10.48 -12.16
C GLN A 58 4.88 9.47 -12.00
N THR A 59 5.84 9.79 -11.13
CA THR A 59 6.90 8.86 -10.72
C THR A 59 6.60 8.33 -9.32
N TRP A 60 6.50 7.02 -9.16
CA TRP A 60 6.33 6.38 -7.86
C TRP A 60 7.70 6.04 -7.25
N ARG A 61 8.30 7.01 -6.53
CA ARG A 61 9.59 6.85 -5.84
C ARG A 61 9.54 7.52 -4.46
N PRO A 62 8.93 6.89 -3.45
CA PRO A 62 8.94 7.43 -2.09
C PRO A 62 10.37 7.48 -1.54
N GLN A 63 10.74 8.57 -0.87
CA GLN A 63 12.06 8.70 -0.23
C GLN A 63 12.13 7.96 1.10
N GLN A 64 11.01 7.89 1.81
CA GLN A 64 10.87 7.23 3.09
C GLN A 64 9.49 6.57 3.14
N ILE A 65 9.45 5.37 3.73
CA ILE A 65 8.22 4.63 3.96
C ILE A 65 8.08 4.42 5.45
N MET A 66 6.91 4.76 5.98
CA MET A 66 6.51 4.50 7.35
C MET A 66 5.37 3.49 7.33
N THR A 67 5.50 2.42 8.10
CA THR A 67 4.54 1.33 8.18
C THR A 67 4.67 0.64 9.53
N ASP A 68 3.62 -0.07 9.93
CA ASP A 68 3.66 -0.96 11.08
C ASP A 68 4.58 -2.16 10.82
N PHE A 69 5.02 -2.80 11.90
CA PHE A 69 5.92 -3.96 11.85
C PHE A 69 5.16 -5.22 11.45
N GLU A 70 4.86 -5.32 10.15
CA GLU A 70 4.29 -6.53 9.56
C GLU A 70 5.35 -7.31 8.77
N THR A 71 5.55 -8.57 9.15
CA THR A 71 6.63 -9.44 8.64
C THR A 71 6.57 -9.70 7.15
N SER A 72 5.38 -9.67 6.55
CA SER A 72 5.13 -9.84 5.11
C SER A 72 5.23 -8.54 4.31
N LEU A 73 5.05 -7.38 4.95
CA LEU A 73 4.99 -6.09 4.27
C LEU A 73 6.38 -5.48 4.09
N VAL A 74 7.24 -5.57 5.11
CA VAL A 74 8.59 -5.02 5.07
C VAL A 74 9.45 -5.61 3.93
N PRO A 75 9.44 -6.94 3.69
CA PRO A 75 10.16 -7.53 2.55
C PRO A 75 9.60 -7.04 1.21
N ALA A 76 8.27 -6.95 1.07
CA ALA A 76 7.61 -6.50 -0.17
C ALA A 76 7.93 -5.06 -0.57
N ILE A 77 8.38 -4.22 0.37
CA ILE A 77 8.81 -2.84 0.11
C ILE A 77 10.24 -2.79 -0.47
N SER A 78 11.06 -3.82 -0.21
CA SER A 78 12.50 -3.81 -0.50
C SER A 78 12.87 -4.41 -1.87
N ASP A 79 11.89 -4.92 -2.61
CA ASP A 79 12.00 -5.40 -4.00
C ASP A 79 11.69 -4.30 -5.02
#